data_AF-A0A351DQR9-F1
#
_entry.id   AF-A0A351DQR9-F1
#
_cell.length_a   1.000
_cell.length_b   1.000
_cell.length_c   1.000
_cell.angle_alpha   90.00
_cell.angle_beta   90.00
_cell.angle_gamma   90.00
#
_symmetry.space_group_name_H-M   'P 1'
#
loop_
_entity.id
_entity.type
_entity.pdbx_description
1 polymer ?
#
loop_
_entity_poly.entity_id
_entity_poly.type
_entity_poly.pdbx_seq_one_letter_code
_entity_poly.pdbx_strand_id
1 'polypeptide(L)'
;VRTDKRLQRALNRAQLLAREIEDFYANYRITTHLIELRNLVVVAELIIRCALKREESRGLHFTLDHPDLSKHPDDTILIPGKER
;
A
#
# COMPACT_ATOMS: atom_id res chain seq x y z
N VAL A 1 7.32 -3.80 13.04
CA VAL A 1 7.35 -2.38 13.48
C VAL A 1 7.35 -1.46 12.27
N ARG A 2 6.36 -0.57 12.16
CA ARG A 2 6.21 0.41 11.06
C ARG A 2 6.73 1.79 11.49
N THR A 3 7.04 2.62 10.49
CA THR A 3 7.25 4.07 10.64
C THR A 3 6.79 4.76 9.35
N ASP A 4 6.40 6.02 9.43
CA ASP A 4 5.88 6.80 8.30
C ASP A 4 6.91 6.88 7.19
N LYS A 5 8.17 7.14 7.54
CA LYS A 5 9.29 7.17 6.59
C LYS A 5 9.47 5.83 5.87
N ARG A 6 9.27 4.70 6.54
CA ARG A 6 9.37 3.37 5.92
C ARG A 6 8.17 3.07 5.03
N LEU A 7 6.97 3.47 5.46
CA LEU A 7 5.75 3.33 4.68
C LEU A 7 5.79 4.18 3.40
N GLN A 8 6.25 5.43 3.48
CA GLN A 8 6.41 6.29 2.31
C GLN A 8 7.44 5.71 1.32
N ARG A 9 8.56 5.18 1.81
CA ARG A 9 9.53 4.48 0.96
C ARG A 9 8.94 3.25 0.30
N ALA A 10 8.13 2.47 1.03
CA ALA A 10 7.45 1.30 0.48
C ALA A 10 6.43 1.70 -0.60
N LEU A 11 5.66 2.77 -0.37
CA LEU A 11 4.70 3.30 -1.33
C LEU A 11 5.39 3.73 -2.64
N ASN A 12 6.46 4.51 -2.54
CA ASN A 12 7.21 4.95 -3.71
C ASN A 12 7.76 3.77 -4.54
N ARG A 13 8.22 2.70 -3.88
CA ARG A 13 8.69 1.48 -4.55
C ARG A 13 7.54 0.71 -5.20
N ALA A 14 6.41 0.56 -4.51
CA ALA A 14 5.23 -0.11 -5.07
C ALA A 14 4.71 0.61 -6.31
N GLN A 15 4.68 1.95 -6.28
CA GLN A 15 4.27 2.77 -7.43
C GLN A 15 5.26 2.68 -8.60
N LEU A 16 6.57 2.62 -8.34
CA LEU A 16 7.56 2.38 -9.39
C LEU A 16 7.34 1.02 -10.05
N LEU A 17 7.22 -0.04 -9.24
CA LEU A 17 6.94 -1.39 -9.74
C LEU A 17 5.63 -1.45 -10.54
N ALA A 18 4.58 -0.76 -10.08
CA ALA A 18 3.31 -0.72 -10.78
C ALA A 18 3.44 -0.12 -12.18
N ARG A 19 4.24 0.94 -12.34
CA ARG A 19 4.52 1.56 -13.65
C ARG A 19 5.31 0.61 -14.54
N GLU A 20 6.39 0.02 -14.01
CA GLU A 20 7.21 -0.94 -14.76
C GLU A 20 6.38 -2.14 -15.23
N ILE A 21 5.51 -2.69 -14.36
CA ILE A 21 4.63 -3.81 -14.70
C ILE A 21 3.65 -3.42 -15.82
N GLU A 22 3.08 -2.22 -15.79
CA GLU A 22 2.18 -1.75 -16.85
C GLU A 22 2.91 -1.63 -18.19
N ASP A 23 4.14 -1.11 -18.18
CA ASP A 23 5.00 -1.04 -19.37
C ASP A 23 5.34 -2.44 -19.90
N PHE A 24 5.63 -3.41 -19.01
CA PHE A 24 5.83 -4.81 -19.39
C PHE A 24 4.55 -5.44 -19.95
N TYR A 25 3.39 -5.12 -19.38
CA TYR A 25 2.10 -5.65 -19.82
C TYR A 25 1.74 -5.19 -21.24
N ALA A 26 2.09 -3.95 -21.59
CA ALA A 26 1.83 -3.39 -22.91
C ALA A 26 2.72 -4.00 -24.02
N ASN A 27 3.94 -4.44 -23.69
CA ASN A 27 4.96 -4.79 -24.68
C ASN A 27 5.27 -6.29 -24.79
N TYR A 28 4.83 -7.11 -23.82
CA TYR A 28 5.22 -8.52 -23.73
C TYR A 28 4.03 -9.46 -23.61
N ARG A 29 4.28 -10.75 -23.89
CA ARG A 29 3.25 -11.79 -23.77
C ARG A 29 2.79 -11.94 -22.32
N ILE A 30 1.48 -11.88 -22.11
CA ILE A 30 0.86 -12.09 -20.80
C ILE A 30 1.09 -13.53 -20.33
N THR A 31 1.55 -13.67 -19.08
CA THR A 31 1.75 -14.95 -18.40
C THR A 31 1.07 -14.94 -17.04
N THR A 32 0.81 -16.12 -16.47
CA THR A 32 0.24 -16.26 -15.12
C THR A 32 1.08 -15.52 -14.08
N HIS A 33 2.41 -15.66 -14.13
CA HIS A 33 3.32 -14.99 -13.20
C HIS A 33 3.25 -13.46 -13.30
N LEU A 34 3.07 -12.90 -14.50
CA LEU A 34 2.92 -11.46 -14.67
C LEU A 34 1.61 -10.96 -14.02
N ILE A 35 0.52 -11.71 -14.16
CA ILE A 35 -0.77 -11.38 -13.54
C ILE A 35 -0.67 -11.47 -12.01
N GLU A 36 -0.03 -12.51 -11.47
CA GLU A 36 0.23 -12.67 -10.04
C GLU A 36 1.04 -11.50 -9.49
N LEU A 37 2.12 -11.12 -10.18
CA LEU A 37 2.96 -9.99 -9.81
C LEU A 37 2.16 -8.68 -9.78
N ARG A 38 1.36 -8.42 -10.81
CA ARG A 38 0.47 -7.24 -10.86
C ARG A 38 -0.49 -7.20 -9.66
N ASN A 39 -1.13 -8.33 -9.36
CA ASN A 39 -2.08 -8.41 -8.25
C ASN A 39 -1.40 -8.18 -6.89
N LEU A 40 -0.20 -8.76 -6.69
CA LEU A 40 0.59 -8.55 -5.47
C LEU A 40 0.96 -7.08 -5.28
N VAL A 41 1.40 -6.39 -6.34
CA VAL A 41 1.77 -4.97 -6.26
C VAL A 41 0.57 -4.10 -5.94
N VAL A 42 -0.59 -4.36 -6.56
CA VAL A 42 -1.84 -3.64 -6.27
C VAL A 42 -2.24 -3.82 -4.81
N VAL A 43 -2.28 -5.06 -4.30
CA VAL A 43 -2.64 -5.33 -2.91
C VAL A 43 -1.63 -4.72 -1.93
N ALA A 44 -0.32 -4.78 -2.25
CA ALA A 44 0.71 -4.15 -1.44
C ALA A 44 0.51 -2.63 -1.34
N GLU A 45 0.19 -1.96 -2.45
CA GLU A 45 -0.09 -0.52 -2.45
C GLU A 45 -1.29 -0.18 -1.55
N LEU A 46 -2.38 -0.96 -1.64
CA LEU A 46 -3.56 -0.78 -0.79
C LEU A 46 -3.25 -0.96 0.70
N ILE A 47 -2.48 -1.99 1.06
CA ILE A 47 -2.04 -2.23 2.44
C ILE A 47 -1.22 -1.03 2.96
N ILE A 48 -0.29 -0.51 2.16
CA ILE A 48 0.56 0.62 2.53
C ILE A 48 -0.26 1.90 2.69
N ARG A 49 -1.17 2.19 1.75
CA ARG A 49 -2.11 3.33 1.83
C ARG A 49 -2.99 3.25 3.08
N CYS A 50 -3.53 2.08 3.40
CA CYS A 50 -4.27 1.87 4.65
C CYS A 50 -3.41 2.06 5.89
N ALA A 51 -2.14 1.66 5.85
CA ALA A 51 -1.23 1.86 6.97
C ALA A 51 -0.86 3.34 7.17
N LEU A 52 -0.63 4.10 6.08
CA LEU A 52 -0.33 5.53 6.14
C LEU A 52 -1.49 6.38 6.67
N LYS A 53 -2.74 5.98 6.38
CA LYS A 53 -3.93 6.69 6.85
C LYS A 53 -4.27 6.47 8.33
N ARG A 54 -3.63 5.50 8.99
CA ARG A 54 -3.92 5.16 10.39
C ARG A 54 -2.88 5.81 11.30
N GLU A 55 -3.27 6.91 11.94
CA GLU A 55 -2.44 7.70 12.85
C GLU A 55 -2.55 7.21 14.32
N GLU A 56 -2.54 5.89 14.52
CA GLU A 56 -2.57 5.26 15.85
C GLU A 56 -1.90 3.87 15.80
N SER A 57 -1.51 3.35 16.97
CA SER A 57 -1.07 1.95 17.10
C SER A 57 -2.15 1.10 17.76
N ARG A 58 -2.72 0.17 16.99
CA ARG A 58 -3.81 -0.72 17.40
C ARG A 58 -3.66 -2.12 16.83
N GLY A 59 -3.61 -3.13 17.71
CA GLY A 59 -3.59 -4.54 17.34
C GLY A 59 -2.41 -4.88 16.40
N LEU A 60 -2.71 -5.39 15.20
CA LEU A 60 -1.69 -5.73 14.19
C LEU A 60 -1.10 -4.48 13.49
N HIS A 61 -1.69 -3.30 13.70
CA HIS A 61 -1.14 -2.04 13.26
C HIS A 61 -0.27 -1.42 14.36
N PHE A 62 1.06 -1.54 14.28
CA PHE A 62 1.98 -0.89 15.21
C PHE A 62 2.99 0.02 14.46
N THR A 63 2.97 1.31 14.79
CA THR A 63 3.83 2.36 14.23
C THR A 63 4.50 3.16 15.36
N LEU A 64 5.79 3.48 15.20
CA LEU A 64 6.54 4.23 16.22
C LEU A 64 6.16 5.72 16.24
N ASP A 65 5.69 6.25 15.12
CA ASP A 65 5.35 7.68 14.98
C ASP A 65 4.00 8.00 15.67
N HIS A 66 3.13 7.00 15.84
CA HIS A 66 1.84 7.09 16.53
C HIS A 66 1.67 5.92 17.51
N PRO A 67 2.31 5.96 18.69
CA PRO A 67 2.31 4.83 19.62
C PRO A 67 0.99 4.66 20.39
N ASP A 68 0.20 5.72 20.51
CA ASP A 68 -1.02 5.75 21.31
C ASP A 68 -2.27 5.30 20.52
N LEU A 69 -3.31 4.94 21.26
CA LEU A 69 -4.64 4.62 20.72
C LEU A 69 -5.45 5.90 20.51
N SER A 70 -6.12 6.01 19.36
CA SER A 70 -7.13 7.06 19.13
C SER A 70 -8.35 6.87 20.04
N LYS A 71 -8.96 7.98 20.46
CA LYS A 71 -10.23 8.01 21.21
C LYS A 71 -11.43 7.60 20.34
N HIS A 72 -11.35 7.83 19.04
CA HIS A 72 -12.39 7.52 18.07
C HIS A 72 -11.76 6.64 16.98
N PRO A 73 -11.79 5.30 17.14
CA PRO A 73 -11.25 4.39 16.15
C PRO A 73 -12.25 4.22 15.00
N ASP A 74 -11.75 4.35 13.78
CA ASP A 74 -12.53 4.14 12.55
C ASP A 74 -11.80 3.18 11.61
N ASP A 75 -12.58 2.47 10.80
CA ASP A 75 -12.04 1.62 9.75
C ASP A 75 -11.36 2.46 8.67
N THR A 76 -10.20 1.98 8.21
CA THR A 76 -9.51 2.61 7.09
C THR A 76 -10.11 2.10 5.77
N ILE A 77 -10.92 2.94 5.13
CA ILE A 77 -11.61 2.61 3.89
C ILE A 77 -10.91 3.32 2.72
N LEU A 78 -10.59 2.57 1.66
CA LEU A 78 -10.10 3.11 0.40
C LEU A 78 -11.21 3.02 -0.65
N ILE A 79 -11.51 4.14 -1.32
CA ILE A 79 -12.53 4.22 -2.37
C ILE A 79 -11.82 4.39 -3.71
N PRO A 80 -12.04 3.51 -4.69
CA PRO A 80 -11.41 3.62 -6.01
C PRO A 80 -11.85 4.92 -6.71
N GLY A 81 -10.91 5.56 -7.42
CA GLY A 81 -11.18 6.76 -8.24
C GLY A 81 -11.27 8.09 -7.48
N LYS A 82 -11.19 8.09 -6.15
CA LYS A 82 -11.28 9.32 -5.33
C LYS A 82 -9.93 9.97 -5.01
N GLU A 83 -8.82 9.28 -5.31
CA GLU A 83 -7.44 9.66 -4.91
C GLU A 83 -6.43 9.50 -6.05
N ARG A 84 -6.85 9.70 -7.30
CA ARG A 84 -5.94 9.78 -8.45
C ARG A 84 -5.54 11.22 -8.72
#